data_AF-A0A7S1LHS9-F1
#
_entry.id   AF-A0A7S1LHS9-F1
#
_cell.length_a   1.000
_cell.length_b   1.000
_cell.length_c   1.000
_cell.angle_alpha   90.00
_cell.angle_beta   90.00
_cell.angle_gamma   90.00
#
_symmetry.space_group_name_H-M   'P 1'
#
loop_
_entity.id
_entity.type
_entity.pdbx_description
1 polymer ?
#
loop_
_entity_poly.entity_id
_entity_poly.type
_entity_poly.pdbx_seq_one_letter_code
_entity_poly.pdbx_strand_id
1 'polypeptide(L)'
;PVWRAAEHKGFYPHHARKNGDKRFLLVQNWVFPPFQCVLTGALDPAAPWLRGGGAGNPQARLWQKFLDMDNEGRRDVFKVICSVEDGPWLVKRALPKKPVLIGRKLGMFSYHEPDDHLEIVMDVAAGRGQQVAVGIVCGALRRLQLAFSALIEAREEEELPENVLFGASMLHLDPSKLFCPEVA
;
A
#
# COMPACT_ATOMS: atom_id res chain seq x y z
N PRO A 1 14.65 -5.67 7.39
CA PRO A 1 13.27 -5.42 6.93
C PRO A 1 12.69 -6.73 6.41
N VAL A 2 11.38 -6.95 6.56
CA VAL A 2 10.72 -8.15 6.05
C VAL A 2 10.14 -7.82 4.69
N TRP A 3 10.70 -8.40 3.62
CA TRP A 3 10.32 -8.11 2.23
C TRP A 3 9.13 -8.93 1.74
N ARG A 4 8.79 -10.02 2.43
CA ARG A 4 7.67 -10.92 2.14
C ARG A 4 6.76 -10.99 3.37
N ALA A 5 6.07 -9.89 3.65
CA ALA A 5 5.24 -9.77 4.85
C ALA A 5 4.01 -10.71 4.79
N ALA A 6 3.52 -11.04 3.59
CA ALA A 6 2.41 -11.97 3.42
C ALA A 6 2.72 -13.39 3.93
N GLU A 7 3.97 -13.83 3.82
CA GLU A 7 4.41 -15.18 4.16
C GLU A 7 5.03 -15.28 5.56
N HIS A 8 5.35 -14.14 6.16
CA HIS A 8 6.08 -14.11 7.43
C HIS A 8 5.13 -14.32 8.63
N LYS A 9 5.46 -15.32 9.47
CA LYS A 9 4.61 -15.79 10.57
C LYS A 9 4.20 -14.74 11.59
N GLY A 10 5.05 -13.73 11.79
CA GLY A 10 4.80 -12.61 12.69
C GLY A 10 3.79 -11.56 12.18
N PHE A 11 3.33 -11.62 10.92
CA PHE A 11 2.43 -10.61 10.37
C PHE A 11 0.99 -11.09 10.22
N TYR A 12 0.09 -10.11 10.11
CA TYR A 12 -1.35 -10.34 10.00
C TYR A 12 -1.76 -11.30 8.87
N PRO A 13 -1.20 -11.25 7.65
CA PRO A 13 -1.61 -12.17 6.58
C PRO A 13 -1.49 -13.64 6.99
N HIS A 14 -0.35 -14.06 7.56
CA HIS A 14 -0.17 -15.42 8.06
C HIS A 14 -1.17 -15.77 9.18
N HIS A 15 -1.39 -14.84 10.12
CA HIS A 15 -2.38 -15.01 11.17
C HIS A 15 -3.80 -15.18 10.61
N ALA A 16 -4.21 -14.37 9.62
CA ALA A 16 -5.51 -14.46 8.98
C ALA A 16 -5.71 -15.82 8.30
N ARG A 17 -4.70 -16.32 7.58
CA ARG A 17 -4.72 -17.66 6.97
C ARG A 17 -4.85 -18.78 7.99
N LYS A 18 -4.10 -18.72 9.10
CA LYS A 18 -4.20 -19.71 10.19
C LYS A 18 -5.60 -19.77 10.81
N ASN A 19 -6.33 -18.65 10.80
CA ASN A 19 -7.71 -18.56 11.27
C ASN A 19 -8.76 -18.81 10.17
N GLY A 20 -8.34 -19.29 8.99
CA GLY A 20 -9.24 -19.75 7.93
C GLY A 20 -9.75 -18.67 6.99
N ASP A 21 -9.21 -17.44 7.03
CA ASP A 21 -9.55 -16.41 6.04
C ASP A 21 -9.03 -16.81 4.65
N LYS A 22 -9.93 -16.95 3.68
CA LYS A 22 -9.62 -17.32 2.29
C LYS A 22 -9.76 -16.16 1.30
N ARG A 23 -10.02 -14.94 1.79
CA ARG A 23 -10.16 -13.77 0.93
C ARG A 23 -8.82 -13.42 0.30
N PHE A 24 -8.87 -12.92 -0.93
CA PHE A 24 -7.71 -12.33 -1.58
C PHE A 24 -7.20 -11.15 -0.74
N LEU A 25 -5.91 -11.12 -0.44
CA LEU A 25 -5.30 -10.05 0.36
C LEU A 25 -4.50 -9.09 -0.54
N LEU A 26 -4.78 -7.80 -0.41
CA LEU A 26 -3.90 -6.75 -0.90
C LEU A 26 -3.01 -6.30 0.25
N VAL A 27 -1.71 -6.59 0.17
CA VAL A 27 -0.73 -6.25 1.19
C VAL A 27 0.14 -5.10 0.68
N GLN A 28 0.15 -3.97 1.37
CA GLN A 28 1.11 -2.89 1.13
C GLN A 28 2.20 -2.94 2.20
N ASN A 29 3.42 -3.19 1.78
CA ASN A 29 4.59 -3.32 2.65
C ASN A 29 5.52 -2.12 2.43
N TRP A 30 5.38 -1.10 3.27
CA TRP A 30 6.18 0.12 3.21
C TRP A 30 7.44 -0.05 4.08
N VAL A 31 8.61 -0.07 3.44
CA VAL A 31 9.91 -0.28 4.09
C VAL A 31 10.64 1.04 4.24
N PHE A 32 10.90 1.47 5.48
CA PHE A 32 11.60 2.73 5.79
C PHE A 32 12.39 2.59 7.11
N PRO A 33 13.61 2.01 7.06
CA PRO A 33 14.38 1.70 8.26
C PRO A 33 14.55 2.88 9.23
N PRO A 34 14.46 2.65 10.56
CA PRO A 34 14.38 1.34 11.22
C PRO A 34 12.97 0.72 11.22
N PHE A 35 11.97 1.37 10.64
CA PHE A 35 10.58 0.93 10.69
C PHE A 35 10.11 0.28 9.39
N GLN A 36 8.97 -0.39 9.48
CA GLN A 36 8.19 -0.85 8.35
C GLN A 36 6.70 -0.75 8.71
N CYS A 37 5.87 -0.44 7.73
CA CYS A 37 4.42 -0.41 7.89
C CYS A 37 3.81 -1.43 6.94
N VAL A 38 3.12 -2.42 7.49
CA VAL A 38 2.40 -3.45 6.72
C VAL A 38 0.91 -3.19 6.87
N LEU A 39 0.27 -2.96 5.74
CA LEU A 39 -1.16 -2.68 5.66
C LEU A 39 -1.80 -3.77 4.83
N THR A 40 -2.83 -4.42 5.38
CA THR A 40 -3.51 -5.55 4.73
C THR A 40 -4.97 -5.22 4.54
N GLY A 41 -5.41 -5.19 3.29
CA GLY A 41 -6.82 -5.16 2.92
C GLY A 41 -7.26 -6.56 2.50
N ALA A 42 -8.37 -7.05 3.06
CA ALA A 42 -8.98 -8.29 2.63
C ALA A 42 -10.17 -7.99 1.70
N LEU A 43 -10.10 -8.52 0.49
CA LEU A 43 -11.11 -8.27 -0.53
C LEU A 43 -12.41 -9.01 -0.19
N ASP A 44 -13.53 -8.29 -0.13
CA ASP A 44 -14.84 -8.91 -0.01
C ASP A 44 -15.22 -9.56 -1.36
N PRO A 45 -15.29 -10.90 -1.47
CA PRO A 45 -15.66 -11.56 -2.71
C PRO A 45 -17.11 -11.24 -3.12
N ALA A 46 -17.94 -10.75 -2.20
CA ALA A 46 -19.31 -10.33 -2.47
C ALA A 46 -19.40 -8.85 -2.88
N ALA A 47 -18.29 -8.11 -2.97
CA ALA A 47 -18.30 -6.69 -3.30
C ALA A 47 -19.00 -6.44 -4.65
N PRO A 48 -19.95 -5.50 -4.75
CA PRO A 48 -20.77 -5.30 -5.96
C PRO A 48 -19.95 -5.05 -7.23
N TRP A 49 -18.82 -4.37 -7.12
CA TRP A 49 -17.96 -4.06 -8.26
C TRP A 49 -17.20 -5.27 -8.82
N LEU A 50 -16.98 -6.31 -8.01
CA LEU A 50 -16.32 -7.58 -8.41
C LEU A 50 -17.28 -8.60 -9.04
N ARG A 51 -18.58 -8.47 -8.79
CA ARG A 51 -19.57 -9.45 -9.29
C ARG A 51 -19.61 -9.44 -10.82
N GLY A 52 -19.58 -10.62 -11.44
CA GLY A 52 -19.80 -10.77 -12.90
C GLY A 52 -18.54 -10.65 -13.78
N GLY A 53 -17.34 -10.83 -13.23
CA GLY A 53 -16.12 -11.08 -14.03
C GLY A 53 -15.62 -9.89 -14.85
N GLY A 54 -15.85 -8.65 -14.39
CA GLY A 54 -15.25 -7.44 -14.98
C GLY A 54 -15.90 -6.93 -16.27
N ALA A 55 -16.84 -7.66 -16.87
CA ALA A 55 -17.42 -7.29 -18.17
C ALA A 55 -18.23 -5.97 -18.14
N GLY A 56 -18.77 -5.56 -16.98
CA GLY A 56 -19.62 -4.36 -16.85
C GLY A 56 -19.20 -3.35 -15.78
N ASN A 57 -18.04 -3.52 -15.14
CA ASN A 57 -17.60 -2.61 -14.08
C ASN A 57 -16.16 -2.12 -14.35
N PRO A 58 -15.94 -0.80 -14.50
CA PRO A 58 -14.61 -0.22 -14.78
C PRO A 58 -13.55 -0.61 -13.73
N GLN A 59 -13.92 -0.62 -12.45
CA GLN A 59 -13.00 -0.97 -11.36
C GLN A 59 -12.58 -2.44 -11.41
N ALA A 60 -13.50 -3.38 -11.68
CA ALA A 60 -13.12 -4.79 -11.82
C ALA A 60 -12.25 -5.04 -13.04
N ARG A 61 -12.51 -4.34 -14.16
CA ARG A 61 -11.65 -4.43 -15.35
C ARG A 61 -10.23 -3.95 -15.07
N LEU A 62 -10.11 -2.77 -14.44
CA LEU A 62 -8.82 -2.20 -14.08
C LEU A 62 -8.08 -3.05 -13.05
N TRP A 63 -8.80 -3.59 -12.06
CA TRP A 63 -8.24 -4.50 -11.06
C TRP A 63 -7.69 -5.78 -11.69
N GLN A 64 -8.46 -6.44 -12.56
CA GLN A 64 -8.00 -7.65 -13.25
C GLN A 64 -6.76 -7.38 -14.10
N LYS A 65 -6.80 -6.31 -14.93
CA LYS A 65 -5.65 -5.89 -15.73
C LYS A 65 -4.41 -5.64 -14.88
N PHE A 66 -4.57 -5.02 -13.71
CA PHE A 66 -3.47 -4.79 -12.77
C PHE A 66 -2.92 -6.07 -12.15
N LEU A 67 -3.77 -7.08 -11.87
CA LEU A 67 -3.33 -8.41 -11.43
C LEU A 67 -2.59 -9.18 -12.54
N ASP A 68 -2.89 -8.92 -13.81
CA ASP A 68 -2.25 -9.57 -14.95
C ASP A 68 -0.92 -8.91 -15.38
N MET A 69 -0.63 -7.68 -14.89
CA MET A 69 0.61 -6.97 -15.19
C MET A 69 1.85 -7.68 -14.60
N ASP A 70 3.02 -7.38 -15.16
CA ASP A 70 4.28 -7.70 -14.51
C ASP A 70 4.67 -6.63 -13.47
N ASN A 71 5.88 -6.74 -12.91
CA ASN A 71 6.35 -5.78 -11.93
C ASN A 71 6.47 -4.36 -12.51
N GLU A 72 6.98 -4.20 -13.73
CA GLU A 72 7.17 -2.88 -14.34
C GLU A 72 5.84 -2.22 -14.68
N GLY A 73 4.89 -2.96 -15.24
CA GLY A 73 3.54 -2.49 -15.52
C GLY A 73 2.85 -1.98 -14.26
N ARG A 74 2.89 -2.74 -13.16
CA ARG A 74 2.28 -2.29 -11.89
C ARG A 74 2.94 -1.02 -11.36
N ARG A 75 4.26 -0.87 -11.47
CA ARG A 75 4.99 0.35 -11.04
C ARG A 75 4.54 1.60 -11.76
N ASP A 76 4.12 1.44 -13.01
CA ASP A 76 3.76 2.52 -13.90
C ASP A 76 2.34 3.05 -13.72
N VAL A 77 1.50 2.29 -13.01
CA VAL A 77 0.10 2.65 -12.75
C VAL A 77 -0.24 2.77 -11.26
N PHE A 78 0.59 2.25 -10.34
CA PHE A 78 0.28 2.34 -8.91
C PHE A 78 0.41 3.77 -8.39
N LYS A 79 -0.72 4.35 -7.98
CA LYS A 79 -0.86 5.75 -7.61
C LYS A 79 -1.19 5.90 -6.13
N VAL A 80 -0.57 6.87 -5.49
CA VAL A 80 -0.81 7.21 -4.08
C VAL A 80 -1.21 8.67 -3.95
N ILE A 81 -2.18 8.92 -3.09
CA ILE A 81 -2.60 10.23 -2.62
C ILE A 81 -2.31 10.28 -1.13
N CYS A 82 -1.63 11.32 -0.67
CA CYS A 82 -1.36 11.54 0.76
C CYS A 82 -1.94 12.88 1.20
N SER A 83 -2.39 12.94 2.44
CA SER A 83 -2.81 14.17 3.10
C SER A 83 -2.30 14.21 4.53
N VAL A 84 -1.87 15.40 4.98
CA VAL A 84 -1.49 15.65 6.37
C VAL A 84 -2.55 16.56 6.97
N GLU A 85 -3.45 15.96 7.74
CA GLU A 85 -4.54 16.65 8.39
C GLU A 85 -4.00 17.52 9.53
N ASP A 86 -3.13 16.94 10.38
CA ASP A 86 -2.47 17.63 11.48
C ASP A 86 -1.00 17.22 11.59
N GLY A 87 -0.14 18.18 11.93
CA GLY A 87 1.29 17.93 12.13
C GLY A 87 2.20 19.07 11.66
N PRO A 88 3.52 18.95 11.91
CA PRO A 88 4.49 20.00 11.61
C PRO A 88 4.50 20.38 10.11
N TRP A 89 4.65 21.68 9.82
CA TRP A 89 4.69 22.18 8.44
C TRP A 89 5.79 21.51 7.59
N LEU A 90 6.89 21.12 8.21
CA LEU A 90 8.00 20.44 7.54
C LEU A 90 7.57 19.06 7.00
N VAL A 91 6.70 18.33 7.72
CA VAL A 91 6.12 17.06 7.26
C VAL A 91 5.24 17.29 6.03
N LYS A 92 4.41 18.36 6.04
CA LYS A 92 3.58 18.76 4.90
C LYS A 92 4.41 19.08 3.64
N ARG A 93 5.67 19.53 3.80
CA ARG A 93 6.59 19.75 2.66
C ARG A 93 7.33 18.49 2.22
N ALA A 94 7.58 17.56 3.14
CA ALA A 94 8.29 16.32 2.84
C ALA A 94 7.46 15.33 2.01
N LEU A 95 6.13 15.43 2.08
CA LEU A 95 5.21 14.52 1.39
C LEU A 95 4.73 15.05 0.03
N PRO A 96 4.34 14.16 -0.89
CA PRO A 96 3.73 14.56 -2.16
C PRO A 96 2.47 15.40 -1.93
N LYS A 97 2.35 16.52 -2.65
CA LYS A 97 1.19 17.43 -2.58
C LYS A 97 0.08 17.12 -3.58
N LYS A 98 0.36 16.22 -4.52
CA LYS A 98 -0.54 15.79 -5.60
C LYS A 98 -0.48 14.26 -5.69
N PRO A 99 -1.51 13.61 -6.25
CA PRO A 99 -1.43 12.20 -6.59
C PRO A 99 -0.13 11.89 -7.35
N VAL A 100 0.53 10.80 -6.98
CA VAL A 100 1.82 10.42 -7.55
C VAL A 100 1.82 8.95 -7.94
N LEU A 101 2.33 8.64 -9.12
CA LEU A 101 2.70 7.28 -9.51
C LEU A 101 3.92 6.86 -8.69
N ILE A 102 3.67 6.28 -7.52
CA ILE A 102 4.68 6.09 -6.48
C ILE A 102 5.74 5.08 -6.91
N GLY A 103 5.36 4.07 -7.72
CA GLY A 103 6.28 3.04 -8.24
C GLY A 103 7.36 3.57 -9.20
N ARG A 104 7.14 4.77 -9.75
CA ARG A 104 8.12 5.52 -10.56
C ARG A 104 9.05 6.40 -9.71
N LYS A 105 8.74 6.60 -8.42
CA LYS A 105 9.50 7.47 -7.50
C LYS A 105 10.29 6.69 -6.45
N LEU A 106 9.82 5.50 -6.10
CA LEU A 106 10.42 4.61 -5.10
C LEU A 106 10.86 3.29 -5.75
N GLY A 107 11.71 2.54 -5.05
CA GLY A 107 11.87 1.13 -5.35
C GLY A 107 10.55 0.43 -5.05
N MET A 108 9.97 -0.24 -6.04
CA MET A 108 8.69 -0.92 -5.86
C MET A 108 8.74 -2.28 -6.53
N PHE A 109 8.32 -3.29 -5.78
CA PHE A 109 8.28 -4.69 -6.20
C PHE A 109 6.92 -5.26 -5.82
N SER A 110 6.45 -6.23 -6.58
CA SER A 110 5.21 -6.93 -6.28
C SER A 110 5.38 -8.44 -6.35
N TYR A 111 4.67 -9.12 -5.46
CA TYR A 111 4.58 -10.56 -5.37
C TYR A 111 3.12 -10.95 -5.46
N HIS A 112 2.76 -11.63 -6.54
CA HIS A 112 1.40 -12.07 -6.79
C HIS A 112 1.33 -13.59 -6.63
N GLU A 113 0.52 -14.05 -5.69
CA GLU A 113 0.07 -15.43 -5.58
C GLU A 113 -1.41 -15.48 -6.02
N PRO A 114 -1.72 -16.10 -7.17
CA PRO A 114 -3.09 -16.17 -7.68
C PRO A 114 -4.09 -16.66 -6.64
N ASP A 115 -5.27 -16.02 -6.59
CA ASP A 115 -6.35 -16.31 -5.65
C ASP A 115 -6.02 -16.15 -4.15
N ASP A 116 -4.77 -15.84 -3.78
CA ASP A 116 -4.33 -15.69 -2.40
C ASP A 116 -4.00 -14.23 -2.05
N HIS A 117 -2.96 -13.65 -2.66
CA HIS A 117 -2.57 -12.29 -2.33
C HIS A 117 -1.78 -11.57 -3.44
N LEU A 118 -1.84 -10.24 -3.40
CA LEU A 118 -0.85 -9.36 -4.03
C LEU A 118 -0.16 -8.56 -2.94
N GLU A 119 1.14 -8.77 -2.76
CA GLU A 119 1.99 -7.92 -1.92
C GLU A 119 2.70 -6.89 -2.80
N ILE A 120 2.54 -5.60 -2.47
CA ILE A 120 3.25 -4.48 -3.08
C ILE A 120 4.21 -3.93 -2.05
N VAL A 121 5.50 -4.11 -2.29
CA VAL A 121 6.58 -3.59 -1.45
C VAL A 121 7.04 -2.25 -1.97
N MET A 122 7.11 -1.27 -1.09
CA MET A 122 7.59 0.08 -1.36
C MET A 122 8.84 0.32 -0.52
N ASP A 123 10.01 0.27 -1.16
CA ASP A 123 11.28 0.67 -0.57
C ASP A 123 11.39 2.20 -0.62
N VAL A 124 10.96 2.82 0.48
CA VAL A 124 10.96 4.27 0.62
C VAL A 124 12.38 4.77 0.90
N ALA A 125 13.28 3.97 1.46
CA ALA A 125 14.60 4.42 1.87
C ALA A 125 15.69 4.24 0.79
N ALA A 126 15.31 3.86 -0.43
CA ALA A 126 16.25 3.62 -1.53
C ALA A 126 17.06 4.85 -2.00
N GLY A 127 16.61 6.08 -1.70
CA GLY A 127 17.25 7.32 -2.16
C GLY A 127 17.43 8.38 -1.09
N ARG A 128 18.44 9.26 -1.25
CA ARG A 128 18.80 10.29 -0.25
C ARG A 128 17.64 11.23 0.07
N GLY A 129 16.93 11.71 -0.95
CA GLY A 129 15.80 12.63 -0.75
C GLY A 129 14.66 11.96 0.04
N GLN A 130 14.40 10.69 -0.25
CA GLN A 130 13.39 9.91 0.43
C GLN A 130 13.79 9.57 1.86
N GLN A 131 15.07 9.25 2.14
CA GLN A 131 15.58 9.05 3.49
C GLN A 131 15.40 10.30 4.36
N VAL A 132 15.66 11.49 3.81
CA VAL A 132 15.41 12.76 4.51
C VAL A 132 13.92 12.93 4.82
N ALA A 133 13.05 12.67 3.84
CA ALA A 133 11.60 12.74 4.04
C ALA A 133 11.11 11.75 5.12
N VAL A 134 11.61 10.51 5.10
CA VAL A 134 11.35 9.48 6.11
C VAL A 134 11.77 9.96 7.49
N GLY A 135 12.96 10.54 7.64
CA GLY A 135 13.43 11.07 8.93
C GLY A 135 12.52 12.16 9.49
N ILE A 136 12.08 13.09 8.63
CA ILE A 136 11.14 14.16 8.98
C ILE A 136 9.79 13.58 9.46
N VAL A 137 9.24 12.62 8.71
CA VAL A 137 7.95 11.98 9.04
C VAL A 137 8.07 11.17 10.34
N CYS A 138 9.10 10.33 10.46
CA CYS A 138 9.33 9.48 11.62
C CYS A 138 9.50 10.30 12.92
N GLY A 139 10.23 11.42 12.84
CA GLY A 139 10.40 12.34 13.97
C GLY A 139 9.11 13.07 14.39
N ALA A 140 8.03 12.96 13.62
CA ALA A 140 6.75 13.62 13.90
C ALA A 140 5.59 12.65 14.22
N LEU A 141 5.79 11.32 14.15
CA LEU A 141 4.72 10.31 14.23
C LEU A 141 3.74 10.51 15.40
N ARG A 142 4.24 10.80 16.61
CA ARG A 142 3.43 11.00 17.83
C ARG A 142 2.46 12.20 17.76
N ARG A 143 2.70 13.14 16.85
CA ARG A 143 1.94 14.39 16.66
C ARG A 143 1.49 14.58 15.21
N LEU A 144 1.39 13.48 14.48
CA LEU A 144 1.03 13.47 13.06
C LEU A 144 -0.31 12.78 12.88
N GLN A 145 -1.19 13.41 12.10
CA GLN A 145 -2.37 12.80 11.53
C GLN A 145 -2.20 12.81 10.01
N LEU A 146 -2.01 11.62 9.45
CA LEU A 146 -1.79 11.44 8.02
C LEU A 146 -2.80 10.44 7.47
N ALA A 147 -3.42 10.78 6.36
CA ALA A 147 -4.19 9.85 5.56
C ALA A 147 -3.45 9.56 4.25
N PHE A 148 -3.59 8.35 3.75
CA PHE A 148 -3.23 8.06 2.38
C PHE A 148 -4.23 7.10 1.74
N SER A 149 -4.31 7.18 0.41
CA SER A 149 -5.09 6.29 -0.42
C SER A 149 -4.23 5.78 -1.58
N ALA A 150 -4.34 4.49 -1.87
CA ALA A 150 -3.74 3.86 -3.02
C ALA A 150 -4.81 3.54 -4.08
N LEU A 151 -4.46 3.74 -5.34
CA LEU A 151 -5.31 3.57 -6.51
C LEU A 151 -4.48 2.99 -7.65
N ILE A 152 -5.15 2.47 -8.67
CA ILE A 152 -4.54 2.17 -9.96
C ILE A 152 -4.90 3.31 -10.91
N GLU A 153 -3.91 3.83 -11.63
CA GLU A 153 -4.13 4.81 -12.68
C GLU A 153 -4.76 4.16 -13.91
N ALA A 154 -6.01 4.52 -14.19
CA ALA A 154 -6.69 4.16 -15.43
C ALA A 154 -5.98 4.81 -16.64
N ARG A 155 -5.88 4.07 -17.73
CA ARG A 155 -5.27 4.54 -18.99
C ARG A 155 -6.25 4.53 -20.16
N GLU A 156 -7.33 3.76 -20.05
CA GLU A 156 -8.38 3.68 -21.05
C GLU A 156 -9.69 4.28 -20.52
N GLU A 157 -10.54 4.78 -21.41
CA GLU A 157 -11.82 5.42 -21.04
C GLU A 157 -12.75 4.42 -20.32
N GLU A 158 -12.72 3.14 -20.71
CA GLU A 158 -13.55 2.09 -20.12
C GLU A 158 -13.10 1.68 -18.70
N GLU A 159 -11.94 2.15 -18.26
CA GLU A 159 -11.39 1.96 -16.91
C GLU A 159 -11.75 3.13 -15.98
N LEU A 160 -12.33 4.20 -16.51
CA LEU A 160 -12.74 5.38 -15.76
C LEU A 160 -14.17 5.29 -15.20
N PRO A 161 -14.45 5.96 -14.07
CA PRO A 161 -13.47 6.60 -13.19
C PRO A 161 -12.62 5.57 -12.44
N GLU A 162 -11.36 5.90 -12.20
CA GLU A 162 -10.52 5.13 -11.28
C GLU A 162 -11.04 5.25 -9.84
N ASN A 163 -10.90 4.19 -9.05
CA ASN A 163 -11.43 4.11 -7.69
C ASN A 163 -10.32 3.85 -6.67
N VAL A 164 -10.56 4.25 -5.42
CA VAL A 164 -9.65 3.93 -4.31
C VAL A 164 -9.67 2.43 -4.07
N LEU A 165 -8.48 1.81 -4.10
CA LEU A 165 -8.32 0.40 -3.75
C LEU A 165 -8.18 0.20 -2.25
N PHE A 166 -7.43 1.10 -1.61
CA PHE A 166 -7.06 0.99 -0.21
C PHE A 166 -6.86 2.39 0.35
N GLY A 167 -7.31 2.61 1.59
CA GLY A 167 -7.04 3.83 2.33
C GLY A 167 -6.71 3.53 3.78
N ALA A 168 -5.82 4.30 4.37
CA ALA A 168 -5.55 4.24 5.79
C ALA A 168 -5.22 5.62 6.36
N SER A 169 -5.58 5.78 7.63
CA SER A 169 -5.21 6.95 8.43
C SER A 169 -4.33 6.50 9.59
N MET A 170 -3.25 7.24 9.80
CA MET A 170 -2.30 7.05 10.89
C MET A 170 -2.40 8.26 11.81
N LEU A 171 -2.74 8.00 13.07
CA LEU A 171 -3.01 9.04 14.06
C LEU A 171 -2.06 8.85 15.25
N HIS A 172 -1.22 9.84 15.51
CA HIS A 172 -0.39 9.94 16.71
C HIS A 172 0.40 8.66 17.02
N LEU A 173 0.97 8.03 15.99
CA LEU A 173 1.67 6.75 16.14
C LEU A 173 2.85 6.88 17.10
N ASP A 174 2.93 5.94 18.04
CA ASP A 174 4.01 5.86 19.01
C ASP A 174 5.01 4.75 18.60
N PRO A 175 6.22 5.12 18.12
CA PRO A 175 7.22 4.15 17.71
C PRO A 175 7.71 3.23 18.85
N SER A 176 7.56 3.62 20.11
CA SER A 176 7.96 2.78 21.26
C SER A 176 6.94 1.69 21.60
N LYS A 177 5.79 1.67 20.92
CA LYS A 177 4.73 0.66 21.08
C LYS A 177 4.56 -0.21 19.84
N LEU A 178 5.51 -0.16 18.92
CA LEU A 178 5.46 -0.95 17.70
C LEU A 178 5.64 -2.44 17.99
N PHE A 179 4.93 -3.26 17.23
CA PHE A 179 5.16 -4.68 17.22
C PHE A 179 6.53 -4.98 16.60
N CYS A 180 7.35 -5.74 17.32
CA CYS A 180 8.60 -6.29 16.80
C CYS A 180 8.31 -7.75 16.39
N PRO A 181 8.23 -8.07 15.09
CA PRO A 181 8.08 -9.46 14.67
C PRO A 181 9.25 -10.27 15.21
N GLU A 182 8.99 -11.48 15.69
CA GLU A 182 10.05 -12.44 15.99
C GLU A 182 10.95 -12.57 14.76
N VAL A 183 12.26 -12.46 14.98
CA VAL A 183 13.25 -12.68 13.91
C VAL A 183 13.22 -14.18 13.63
N ALA A 184 12.57 -14.55 12.53
CA ALA A 184 12.57 -15.93 12.03
C ALA A 184 13.98 -16.34 11.56
#